data_AF-A0A0D0AT72-F1
#
_entry.id   AF-A0A0D0AT72-F1
#
_cell.length_a   1.000
_cell.length_b   1.000
_cell.length_c   1.000
_cell.angle_alpha   90.00
_cell.angle_beta   90.00
_cell.angle_gamma   90.00
#
_symmetry.space_group_name_H-M   'P 1'
#
loop_
_entity.id
_entity.type
_entity.pdbx_description
1 polymer ?
#
loop_
_entity_poly.entity_id
_entity_poly.type
_entity_poly.pdbx_seq_one_letter_code
_entity_poly.pdbx_strand_id
1 'polypeptide(L)'
;MSVSCSPVKQRLYIEMLIACMGSSMPPRLRHAALRAAHSFQEVLASIDIVDDADMVLTNFSPSILTAVCPQPSADPDRFFDYGRDLCYLELIFALARNSQWRPHLHCQIDRAIGMIEVCYEMHGIQAFYLVGIFLQMTSEEVSVTSLSSITERQWWDMMTKAWYSAYRTIDDTPCVEFLPVLVEGTKYMHIASKLELKQLIRDVDSLIRMVERQGLLEHRERVAAMKELSVVANDMLAKFSG
;
A
#
# COMPACT_ATOMS: atom_id res chain seq x y z
N MET A 1 -5.05 -21.39 13.47
CA MET A 1 -4.17 -21.74 14.61
C MET A 1 -2.92 -20.87 14.49
N SER A 2 -2.81 -19.78 15.26
CA SER A 2 -1.57 -18.99 15.28
C SER A 2 -0.55 -19.75 16.13
N VAL A 3 0.52 -20.23 15.49
CA VAL A 3 1.66 -20.77 16.21
C VAL A 3 2.41 -19.56 16.75
N SER A 4 2.26 -19.26 18.05
CA SER A 4 3.04 -18.21 18.69
C SER A 4 4.51 -18.67 18.73
N CYS A 5 5.31 -18.18 17.79
CA CYS A 5 6.75 -18.39 17.80
C CYS A 5 7.35 -17.59 18.97
N SER A 6 8.36 -18.12 19.66
CA SER A 6 9.01 -17.33 20.70
C SER A 6 9.70 -16.10 20.08
N PRO A 7 9.79 -14.95 20.78
CA PRO A 7 10.41 -13.73 20.25
C PRO A 7 11.83 -13.96 19.68
N VAL A 8 12.61 -14.84 20.32
CA VAL A 8 13.94 -15.24 19.86
C VAL A 8 13.90 -15.92 18.48
N LYS A 9 12.96 -16.84 18.26
CA LYS A 9 12.82 -17.53 16.95
C LYS A 9 12.32 -16.57 15.88
N GLN A 10 11.44 -15.64 16.23
CA GLN A 10 10.97 -14.60 15.32
C GLN A 10 12.12 -13.69 14.89
N ARG A 11 12.95 -13.23 15.83
CA ARG A 11 14.16 -12.45 15.52
C ARG A 11 15.09 -13.19 14.57
N LEU A 12 15.46 -14.43 14.89
CA LEU A 12 16.33 -15.25 14.05
C LEU A 12 15.76 -15.44 12.63
N TYR A 13 14.44 -15.63 12.52
CA TYR A 13 13.77 -15.75 11.24
C TYR A 13 13.89 -14.47 10.41
N ILE A 14 13.69 -13.30 11.02
CA ILE A 14 13.83 -12.02 10.32
C ILE A 14 15.29 -11.77 9.92
N GLU A 15 16.25 -12.06 10.79
CA GLU A 15 17.68 -11.98 10.48
C GLU A 15 18.05 -12.87 9.28
N MET A 16 17.47 -14.07 9.18
CA MET A 16 17.62 -14.93 8.00
C MET A 16 17.00 -14.31 6.75
N LEU A 17 15.80 -13.72 6.84
CA LEU A 17 15.17 -13.03 5.71
C LEU A 17 16.05 -11.87 5.22
N ILE A 18 16.56 -11.04 6.13
CA ILE A 18 17.50 -9.95 5.85
C ILE A 18 18.72 -10.48 5.09
N ALA A 19 19.37 -11.53 5.63
CA ALA A 19 20.54 -12.12 5.01
C ALA A 19 20.24 -12.66 3.60
N CYS A 20 19.09 -13.33 3.41
CA CYS A 20 18.68 -13.88 2.11
C CYS A 20 18.26 -12.81 1.09
N MET A 21 17.82 -11.63 1.53
CA MET A 21 17.50 -10.49 0.67
C MET A 21 18.71 -9.60 0.36
N GLY A 22 19.86 -9.86 0.99
CA GLY A 22 21.09 -9.09 0.80
C GLY A 22 21.61 -9.07 -0.64
N SER A 23 22.36 -8.04 -1.00
CA SER A 23 22.84 -7.79 -2.37
C SER A 23 23.84 -8.83 -2.88
N SER A 24 24.48 -9.57 -1.99
CA SER A 24 25.38 -10.68 -2.32
C SER A 24 24.63 -11.97 -2.68
N MET A 25 23.32 -12.04 -2.42
CA MET A 25 22.51 -13.23 -2.68
C MET A 25 21.98 -13.26 -4.11
N PRO A 26 21.82 -14.45 -4.72
CA PRO A 26 21.23 -14.57 -6.05
C PRO A 26 19.80 -14.01 -6.11
N PRO A 27 19.39 -13.38 -7.24
CA PRO A 27 18.00 -12.96 -7.54
C PRO A 27 16.90 -13.87 -6.99
N ARG A 28 16.98 -15.16 -7.33
CA ARG A 28 15.98 -16.17 -6.94
C ARG A 28 15.86 -16.32 -5.43
N LEU A 29 16.98 -16.24 -4.70
CA LEU A 29 16.97 -16.37 -3.25
C LEU A 29 16.37 -15.12 -2.61
N ARG A 30 16.71 -13.93 -3.11
CA ARG A 30 16.12 -12.67 -2.65
C ARG A 30 14.61 -12.65 -2.87
N HIS A 31 14.15 -13.04 -4.05
CA HIS A 31 12.72 -13.12 -4.37
C HIS A 31 11.98 -14.15 -3.51
N ALA A 32 12.60 -15.31 -3.25
CA ALA A 32 12.02 -16.32 -2.36
C ALA A 32 11.91 -15.79 -0.92
N ALA A 33 12.92 -15.07 -0.43
CA ALA A 33 12.89 -14.43 0.88
C ALA A 33 11.83 -13.32 0.95
N LEU A 34 11.67 -12.50 -0.09
CA LEU A 34 10.60 -11.50 -0.17
C LEU A 34 9.20 -12.16 -0.11
N ARG A 35 8.98 -13.24 -0.88
CA ARG A 35 7.72 -14.00 -0.82
C ARG A 35 7.47 -14.62 0.56
N ALA A 36 8.53 -15.10 1.21
CA ALA A 36 8.44 -15.60 2.56
C ALA A 36 8.07 -14.47 3.54
N ALA A 37 8.71 -13.30 3.45
CA ALA A 37 8.34 -12.12 4.24
C ALA A 37 6.88 -11.72 4.04
N HIS A 38 6.43 -11.62 2.78
CA HIS A 38 5.03 -11.36 2.43
C HIS A 38 4.06 -12.37 3.07
N SER A 39 4.40 -13.66 3.05
CA SER A 39 3.57 -14.72 3.67
C SER A 39 3.41 -14.58 5.19
N PHE A 40 4.29 -13.80 5.84
CA PHE A 40 4.24 -13.51 7.28
C PHE A 40 3.99 -12.02 7.57
N GLN A 41 3.47 -11.24 6.61
CA GLN A 41 3.37 -9.79 6.71
C GLN A 41 2.59 -9.29 7.93
N GLU A 42 1.49 -9.95 8.32
CA GLU A 42 0.71 -9.56 9.51
C GLU A 42 1.50 -9.76 10.80
N VAL A 43 2.29 -10.85 10.86
CA VAL A 43 3.15 -11.12 12.01
C VAL A 43 4.27 -10.09 12.08
N LEU A 44 4.86 -9.71 10.94
CA LEU A 44 5.88 -8.68 10.86
C LEU A 44 5.33 -7.29 11.24
N ALA A 45 4.15 -6.94 10.73
CA ALA A 45 3.46 -5.69 11.03
C ALA A 45 3.10 -5.58 12.53
N SER A 46 2.87 -6.70 13.21
CA SER A 46 2.56 -6.74 14.65
C SER A 46 3.76 -6.63 15.60
N ILE A 47 4.99 -6.54 15.08
CA ILE A 47 6.19 -6.46 15.92
C ILE A 47 6.25 -5.09 16.60
N ASP A 48 6.20 -5.10 17.92
CA ASP A 48 6.44 -3.90 18.74
C ASP A 48 7.94 -3.73 19.02
N ILE A 49 8.44 -2.49 18.90
CA ILE A 49 9.81 -2.12 19.23
C ILE A 49 10.00 -2.19 20.75
N VAL A 50 10.76 -3.19 21.21
CA VAL A 50 11.31 -3.22 22.57
C VAL A 50 12.83 -3.40 22.47
N ASP A 51 13.55 -2.31 22.74
CA ASP A 51 14.99 -2.07 23.00
C ASP A 51 16.10 -2.75 22.14
N ASP A 52 15.85 -3.86 21.45
CA ASP A 52 16.80 -4.60 20.60
C ASP A 52 16.20 -4.96 19.20
N ALA A 53 14.94 -4.56 18.97
CA ALA A 53 14.24 -4.72 17.69
C ALA A 53 14.67 -3.67 16.64
N ASP A 54 15.27 -2.56 17.06
CA ASP A 54 15.58 -1.40 16.22
C ASP A 54 16.56 -1.73 15.09
N MET A 55 17.58 -2.56 15.36
CA MET A 55 18.53 -3.01 14.34
C MET A 55 17.86 -3.91 13.29
N VAL A 56 16.90 -4.73 13.68
CA VAL A 56 16.18 -5.62 12.77
C VAL A 56 15.29 -4.80 11.85
N LEU A 57 14.51 -3.86 12.38
CA LEU A 57 13.66 -2.97 11.58
C LEU A 57 14.49 -2.10 10.63
N THR A 58 15.58 -1.54 11.13
CA THR A 58 16.50 -0.68 10.36
C THR A 58 17.13 -1.42 9.18
N ASN A 59 17.45 -2.72 9.34
CA ASN A 59 18.04 -3.51 8.26
C ASN A 59 17.01 -4.17 7.35
N PHE A 60 15.79 -4.42 7.84
CA PHE A 60 14.75 -5.12 7.09
C PHE A 60 14.28 -4.33 5.87
N SER A 61 13.97 -3.05 6.06
CA SER A 61 13.48 -2.19 4.98
C SER A 61 14.49 -2.04 3.82
N PRO A 62 15.78 -1.69 4.05
CA PRO A 62 16.79 -1.70 2.98
C PRO A 62 16.97 -3.07 2.31
N SER A 63 16.79 -4.16 3.05
CA SER A 63 16.89 -5.51 2.49
C SER A 63 15.72 -5.83 1.55
N ILE A 64 14.49 -5.44 1.92
CA ILE A 64 13.34 -5.52 1.01
C ILE A 64 13.63 -4.76 -0.28
N LEU A 65 14.13 -3.52 -0.18
CA LEU A 65 14.46 -2.71 -1.33
C LEU A 65 15.51 -3.39 -2.22
N THR A 66 16.53 -4.00 -1.59
CA THR A 66 17.56 -4.78 -2.30
C THR A 66 16.97 -5.99 -3.05
N ALA A 67 15.90 -6.59 -2.55
CA ALA A 67 15.23 -7.72 -3.19
C ALA A 67 14.41 -7.34 -4.42
N VAL A 68 13.95 -6.09 -4.53
CA VAL A 68 13.15 -5.59 -5.67
C VAL A 68 13.90 -4.65 -6.61
N CYS A 69 15.01 -4.08 -6.15
CA CYS A 69 15.87 -3.16 -6.88
C CYS A 69 17.35 -3.55 -6.71
N PRO A 70 17.81 -4.61 -7.39
CA PRO A 70 19.24 -4.83 -7.53
C PRO A 70 19.94 -3.65 -8.20
N GLN A 71 21.22 -3.52 -7.87
CA GLN A 71 22.12 -2.51 -8.40
C GLN A 71 22.05 -2.38 -9.94
N PRO A 72 22.33 -1.19 -10.51
CA PRO A 72 22.11 -0.87 -11.93
C PRO A 72 22.90 -1.72 -12.95
N SER A 73 23.85 -2.56 -12.50
CA SER A 73 24.70 -3.35 -13.38
C SER A 73 24.01 -4.66 -13.81
N ALA A 74 23.45 -4.66 -15.02
CA ALA A 74 23.06 -5.85 -15.80
C ALA A 74 22.11 -6.87 -15.13
N ASP A 75 21.47 -6.54 -14.01
CA ASP A 75 20.56 -7.48 -13.33
C ASP A 75 19.20 -7.57 -14.06
N PRO A 76 18.74 -8.76 -14.49
CA PRO A 76 17.40 -8.96 -15.06
C PRO A 76 16.27 -8.48 -14.15
N ASP A 77 16.50 -8.41 -12.84
CA ASP A 77 15.52 -7.96 -11.85
C ASP A 77 15.27 -6.43 -11.90
N ARG A 78 15.97 -5.66 -12.73
CA ARG A 78 15.75 -4.21 -12.89
C ARG A 78 14.36 -3.83 -13.40
N PHE A 79 13.70 -4.76 -14.09
CA PHE A 79 12.39 -4.53 -14.70
C PHE A 79 11.27 -4.86 -13.72
N PHE A 80 10.10 -4.25 -13.93
CA PHE A 80 8.90 -4.59 -13.18
C PHE A 80 8.51 -6.05 -13.42
N ASP A 81 8.34 -6.81 -12.35
CA ASP A 81 7.83 -8.18 -12.33
C ASP A 81 6.54 -8.19 -11.49
N TYR A 82 5.41 -8.47 -12.13
CA TYR A 82 4.10 -8.38 -11.49
C TYR A 82 4.01 -9.17 -10.18
N GLY A 83 4.54 -10.39 -10.14
CA GLY A 83 4.43 -11.25 -8.96
C GLY A 83 5.32 -10.78 -7.81
N ARG A 84 6.56 -10.40 -8.10
CA ARG A 84 7.50 -9.88 -7.11
C ARG A 84 7.09 -8.51 -6.60
N ASP A 85 6.79 -7.57 -7.50
CA ASP A 85 6.48 -6.19 -7.12
C ASP A 85 5.11 -6.11 -6.41
N LEU A 86 4.15 -7.00 -6.70
CA LEU A 86 2.92 -7.11 -5.91
C LEU A 86 3.19 -7.60 -4.48
N CYS A 87 3.96 -8.68 -4.30
CA CYS A 87 4.36 -9.16 -2.96
C CYS A 87 5.07 -8.06 -2.15
N TYR A 88 5.87 -7.24 -2.82
CA TYR A 88 6.50 -6.08 -2.23
C TYR A 88 5.49 -5.02 -1.78
N LEU A 89 4.57 -4.62 -2.65
CA LEU A 89 3.56 -3.61 -2.33
C LEU A 89 2.65 -4.05 -1.19
N GLU A 90 2.20 -5.31 -1.20
CA GLU A 90 1.40 -5.91 -0.12
C GLU A 90 2.16 -5.89 1.21
N LEU A 91 3.43 -6.31 1.19
CA LEU A 91 4.28 -6.31 2.38
C LEU A 91 4.48 -4.88 2.92
N ILE A 92 4.88 -3.91 2.09
CA ILE A 92 5.11 -2.54 2.56
C ILE A 92 3.81 -1.91 3.08
N PHE A 93 2.68 -2.16 2.40
CA PHE A 93 1.37 -1.70 2.86
C PHE A 93 1.00 -2.29 4.23
N ALA A 94 1.25 -3.58 4.44
CA ALA A 94 1.00 -4.22 5.73
C ALA A 94 1.89 -3.65 6.84
N LEU A 95 3.18 -3.45 6.57
CA LEU A 95 4.12 -2.87 7.54
C LEU A 95 3.75 -1.44 7.92
N ALA A 96 3.37 -0.60 6.95
CA ALA A 96 3.04 0.82 7.16
C ALA A 96 1.80 1.05 8.05
N ARG A 97 0.98 0.02 8.27
CA ARG A 97 -0.15 0.06 9.23
C ARG A 97 0.32 0.25 10.66
N ASN A 98 1.48 -0.27 11.01
CA ASN A 98 2.09 -0.04 12.32
C ASN A 98 3.01 1.18 12.24
N SER A 99 2.70 2.21 13.04
CA SER A 99 3.44 3.48 13.06
C SER A 99 4.92 3.32 13.39
N GLN A 100 5.30 2.26 14.12
CA GLN A 100 6.69 1.98 14.43
C GLN A 100 7.52 1.58 13.21
N TRP A 101 6.90 1.04 12.17
CA TRP A 101 7.61 0.69 10.93
C TRP A 101 7.87 1.92 10.06
N ARG A 102 7.00 2.94 10.12
CA ARG A 102 7.01 4.08 9.18
C ARG A 102 8.36 4.81 9.10
N PRO A 103 9.05 5.13 10.21
CA PRO A 103 10.38 5.75 10.14
C PRO A 103 11.41 4.94 9.33
N HIS A 104 11.29 3.61 9.33
CA HIS A 104 12.19 2.71 8.62
C HIS A 104 11.78 2.48 7.17
N LEU A 105 10.53 2.79 6.80
CA LEU A 105 10.00 2.60 5.45
C LEU A 105 10.23 3.80 4.52
N HIS A 106 10.83 4.89 4.99
CA HIS A 106 11.09 6.07 4.15
C HIS A 106 11.87 5.76 2.86
N CYS A 107 12.83 4.84 2.90
CA CYS A 107 13.59 4.45 1.72
C CYS A 107 12.74 3.74 0.64
N GLN A 108 11.51 3.34 0.95
CA GLN A 108 10.57 2.73 0.01
C GLN A 108 9.80 3.76 -0.82
N ILE A 109 9.74 5.02 -0.38
CA ILE A 109 8.94 6.07 -1.03
C ILE A 109 9.44 6.33 -2.45
N ASP A 110 10.75 6.52 -2.62
CA ASP A 110 11.34 6.80 -3.94
C ASP A 110 11.11 5.64 -4.92
N ARG A 111 11.15 4.39 -4.42
CA ARG A 111 10.81 3.20 -5.23
C ARG A 111 9.33 3.19 -5.60
N ALA A 112 8.45 3.44 -4.64
CA ALA A 112 7.00 3.51 -4.88
C ALA A 112 6.65 4.60 -5.91
N ILE A 113 7.32 5.76 -5.85
CA ILE A 113 7.19 6.83 -6.85
C ILE A 113 7.68 6.36 -8.22
N GLY A 114 8.87 5.74 -8.30
CA GLY A 114 9.39 5.20 -9.56
C GLY A 114 8.46 4.15 -10.20
N MET A 115 7.68 3.41 -9.40
CA MET A 115 6.67 2.49 -9.92
C MET A 115 5.50 3.21 -10.62
N ILE A 116 5.18 4.46 -10.24
CA ILE A 116 4.15 5.27 -10.90
C ILE A 116 4.57 5.55 -12.35
N GLU A 117 5.84 5.94 -12.55
CA GLU A 117 6.36 6.31 -13.87
C GLU A 117 6.49 5.10 -14.80
N VAL A 118 6.93 3.96 -14.26
CA VAL A 118 7.16 2.74 -15.06
C VAL A 118 5.85 2.02 -15.38
N CYS A 119 4.83 2.12 -14.52
CA CYS A 119 3.56 1.42 -14.70
C CYS A 119 2.53 2.32 -15.38
N TYR A 120 2.74 2.67 -16.66
CA TYR A 120 1.73 3.40 -17.45
C TYR A 120 0.37 2.68 -17.43
N GLU A 121 0.40 1.34 -17.51
CA GLU A 121 -0.74 0.45 -17.32
C GLU A 121 -0.81 -0.08 -15.89
N MET A 122 -0.65 0.79 -14.89
CA MET A 122 -0.80 0.38 -13.49
C MET A 122 -2.15 -0.31 -13.32
N HIS A 123 -2.09 -1.62 -13.07
CA HIS A 123 -3.23 -2.41 -12.68
C HIS A 123 -3.75 -1.84 -11.36
N GLY A 124 -5.07 -1.84 -11.20
CA GLY A 124 -5.65 -1.09 -10.10
C GLY A 124 -5.31 -1.65 -8.71
N ILE A 125 -4.94 -2.93 -8.59
CA ILE A 125 -4.48 -3.53 -7.31
C ILE A 125 -3.19 -2.84 -6.84
N GLN A 126 -2.23 -2.61 -7.74
CA GLN A 126 -1.01 -1.86 -7.44
C GLN A 126 -1.33 -0.42 -7.06
N ALA A 127 -2.28 0.21 -7.76
CA ALA A 127 -2.73 1.56 -7.41
C ALA A 127 -3.31 1.62 -5.99
N PHE A 128 -4.09 0.60 -5.59
CA PHE A 128 -4.64 0.49 -4.25
C PHE A 128 -3.54 0.44 -3.18
N TYR A 129 -2.55 -0.45 -3.34
CA TYR A 129 -1.46 -0.55 -2.37
C TYR A 129 -0.55 0.68 -2.37
N LEU A 130 -0.22 1.26 -3.54
CA LEU A 130 0.59 2.48 -3.63
C LEU A 130 -0.08 3.66 -2.93
N VAL A 131 -1.36 3.90 -3.22
CA VAL A 131 -2.15 4.94 -2.53
C VAL A 131 -2.18 4.68 -1.03
N GLY A 132 -2.31 3.42 -0.63
CA GLY A 132 -2.25 3.01 0.78
C GLY A 132 -0.95 3.33 1.47
N ILE A 133 0.16 2.97 0.84
CA ILE A 133 1.50 3.27 1.33
C ILE A 133 1.66 4.79 1.46
N PHE A 134 1.32 5.56 0.42
CA PHE A 134 1.47 7.01 0.49
C PHE A 134 0.63 7.63 1.59
N LEU A 135 -0.64 7.28 1.72
CA LEU A 135 -1.51 7.86 2.74
C LEU A 135 -1.08 7.52 4.16
N GLN A 136 -0.66 6.28 4.41
CA GLN A 136 -0.18 5.86 5.74
C GLN A 136 1.17 6.49 6.09
N MET A 137 2.01 6.74 5.08
CA MET A 137 3.32 7.37 5.29
C MET A 137 3.22 8.91 5.38
N THR A 138 2.20 9.55 4.80
CA THR A 138 2.01 11.01 4.88
C THR A 138 1.52 11.53 6.23
N SER A 139 1.02 10.67 7.13
CA SER A 139 0.39 11.13 8.38
C SER A 139 1.39 11.58 9.45
N GLU A 140 2.68 11.29 9.27
CA GLU A 140 3.77 11.73 10.14
C GLU A 140 4.59 12.82 9.42
N GLU A 141 5.43 13.58 10.14
CA GLU A 141 6.31 14.65 9.63
C GLU A 141 7.39 14.14 8.65
N VAL A 142 7.01 13.32 7.68
CA VAL A 142 7.82 12.90 6.56
C VAL A 142 8.12 14.14 5.74
N SER A 143 9.37 14.26 5.32
CA SER A 143 9.79 15.34 4.45
C SER A 143 8.89 15.33 3.20
N VAL A 144 8.00 16.31 3.15
CA VAL A 144 6.99 16.56 2.10
C VAL A 144 7.61 16.60 0.69
N THR A 145 8.93 16.71 0.62
CA THR A 145 9.75 16.78 -0.57
C THR A 145 9.63 15.59 -1.52
N SER A 146 9.69 14.32 -1.08
CA SER A 146 9.64 13.21 -2.06
C SER A 146 8.26 13.06 -2.72
N LEU A 147 7.18 13.19 -1.93
CA LEU A 147 5.81 13.07 -2.46
C LEU A 147 5.38 14.27 -3.31
N SER A 148 6.04 15.41 -3.17
CA SER A 148 5.80 16.59 -4.04
C SER A 148 6.10 16.36 -5.52
N SER A 149 6.81 15.27 -5.85
CA SER A 149 7.03 14.84 -7.24
C SER A 149 5.77 14.29 -7.90
N ILE A 150 4.76 13.85 -7.12
CA ILE A 150 3.51 13.31 -7.65
C ILE A 150 2.58 14.48 -8.01
N THR A 151 2.27 14.64 -9.30
CA THR A 151 1.33 15.66 -9.75
C THR A 151 -0.09 15.35 -9.28
N GLU A 152 -0.94 16.39 -9.14
CA GLU A 152 -2.36 16.21 -8.78
C GLU A 152 -3.08 15.24 -9.74
N ARG A 153 -2.73 15.28 -11.03
CA ARG A 153 -3.30 14.38 -12.04
C ARG A 153 -2.87 12.94 -11.83
N GLN A 154 -1.58 12.68 -11.59
CA GLN A 154 -1.08 11.33 -11.28
C GLN A 154 -1.73 10.78 -10.00
N TRP A 155 -1.87 11.63 -8.97
CA TRP A 155 -2.57 11.25 -7.74
C TRP A 155 -4.02 10.88 -8.01
N TRP A 156 -4.76 11.71 -8.76
CA TRP A 156 -6.15 11.45 -9.12
C TRP A 156 -6.31 10.16 -9.94
N ASP A 157 -5.44 9.93 -10.91
CA ASP A 157 -5.45 8.72 -11.74
C ASP A 157 -5.18 7.46 -10.89
N MET A 158 -4.26 7.53 -9.90
CA MET A 158 -4.06 6.44 -8.95
C MET A 158 -5.27 6.24 -8.04
N MET A 159 -5.85 7.32 -7.52
CA MET A 159 -6.98 7.27 -6.59
C MET A 159 -8.21 6.61 -7.23
N THR A 160 -8.52 6.97 -8.48
CA THR A 160 -9.64 6.36 -9.22
C THR A 160 -9.41 4.85 -9.45
N LYS A 161 -8.17 4.45 -9.81
CA LYS A 161 -7.79 3.03 -9.95
C LYS A 161 -7.82 2.28 -8.61
N ALA A 162 -7.44 2.94 -7.52
CA ALA A 162 -7.50 2.39 -6.17
C ALA A 162 -8.96 2.12 -5.75
N TRP A 163 -9.88 3.06 -5.98
CA TRP A 163 -11.31 2.85 -5.73
C TRP A 163 -11.90 1.69 -6.53
N TYR A 164 -11.57 1.61 -7.82
CA TYR A 164 -11.99 0.49 -8.67
C TYR A 164 -11.50 -0.87 -8.10
N SER A 165 -10.35 -0.88 -7.45
CA SER A 165 -9.68 -2.11 -7.00
C SER A 165 -9.95 -2.46 -5.55
N ALA A 166 -10.33 -1.49 -4.73
CA ALA A 166 -10.83 -1.71 -3.38
C ALA A 166 -11.96 -2.76 -3.40
N TYR A 167 -12.83 -2.71 -4.42
CA TYR A 167 -13.87 -3.72 -4.63
C TYR A 167 -13.34 -5.15 -4.77
N ARG A 168 -12.12 -5.32 -5.31
CA ARG A 168 -11.50 -6.63 -5.55
C ARG A 168 -10.62 -7.12 -4.40
N THR A 169 -10.17 -6.23 -3.52
CA THR A 169 -9.25 -6.53 -2.42
C THR A 169 -9.94 -6.62 -1.06
N ILE A 170 -11.19 -6.19 -0.95
CA ILE A 170 -11.92 -6.05 0.32
C ILE A 170 -12.28 -7.35 1.06
N ASP A 171 -12.14 -8.51 0.41
CA ASP A 171 -12.30 -9.79 1.11
C ASP A 171 -11.17 -10.00 2.14
N ASP A 172 -10.13 -9.15 2.10
CA ASP A 172 -9.07 -9.07 3.09
C ASP A 172 -9.38 -8.01 4.18
N THR A 173 -9.44 -8.44 5.45
CA THR A 173 -9.82 -7.58 6.60
C THR A 173 -8.97 -6.30 6.74
N PRO A 174 -7.63 -6.34 6.58
CA PRO A 174 -6.77 -5.17 6.53
C PRO A 174 -7.17 -4.13 5.47
N CYS A 175 -7.71 -4.57 4.32
CA CYS A 175 -8.12 -3.67 3.25
C CYS A 175 -9.40 -2.89 3.62
N VAL A 176 -10.29 -3.47 4.43
CA VAL A 176 -11.50 -2.79 4.94
C VAL A 176 -11.14 -1.68 5.93
N GLU A 177 -10.14 -1.90 6.78
CA GLU A 177 -9.67 -0.90 7.75
C GLU A 177 -9.08 0.34 7.07
N PHE A 178 -8.59 0.19 5.85
CA PHE A 178 -7.98 1.27 5.08
C PHE A 178 -9.01 2.19 4.38
N LEU A 179 -10.28 1.80 4.28
CA LEU A 179 -11.29 2.58 3.55
C LEU A 179 -11.47 4.03 4.03
N PRO A 180 -11.51 4.33 5.35
CA PRO A 180 -11.61 5.72 5.81
C PRO A 180 -10.42 6.57 5.36
N VAL A 181 -9.21 5.99 5.38
CA VAL A 181 -7.98 6.65 4.92
C VAL A 181 -8.06 6.90 3.42
N LEU A 182 -8.58 5.95 2.64
CA LEU A 182 -8.81 6.12 1.20
C LEU A 182 -9.81 7.26 0.91
N VAL A 183 -10.88 7.38 1.70
CA VAL A 183 -11.83 8.50 1.61
C VAL A 183 -11.12 9.83 1.85
N GLU A 184 -10.37 9.96 2.94
CA GLU A 184 -9.62 11.17 3.27
C GLU A 184 -8.59 11.53 2.18
N GLY A 185 -7.96 10.51 1.60
CA GLY A 185 -6.99 10.64 0.52
C GLY A 185 -7.59 11.02 -0.83
N THR A 186 -8.92 10.92 -0.99
CA THR A 186 -9.65 11.27 -2.24
C THR A 186 -9.78 12.79 -2.38
N LYS A 187 -8.63 13.44 -2.45
CA LYS A 187 -8.44 14.86 -2.70
C LYS A 187 -8.45 15.13 -4.21
N TYR A 188 -8.49 16.41 -4.59
CA TYR A 188 -8.43 16.85 -5.99
C TYR A 188 -9.61 16.44 -6.89
N MET A 189 -10.78 16.08 -6.33
CA MET A 189 -12.00 15.85 -7.13
C MET A 189 -12.37 17.05 -8.03
N HIS A 190 -11.88 18.26 -7.73
CA HIS A 190 -12.11 19.45 -8.54
C HIS A 190 -11.44 19.42 -9.93
N ILE A 191 -10.40 18.60 -10.14
CA ILE A 191 -9.79 18.39 -11.47
C ILE A 191 -10.44 17.25 -12.25
N ALA A 192 -11.43 16.56 -11.68
CA ALA A 192 -12.08 15.42 -12.29
C ALA A 192 -13.03 15.83 -13.42
N SER A 193 -13.00 15.06 -14.51
CA SER A 193 -14.01 15.15 -15.57
C SER A 193 -15.35 14.55 -15.13
N LYS A 194 -16.41 14.92 -15.86
CA LYS A 194 -17.76 14.34 -15.68
C LYS A 194 -17.77 12.81 -15.70
N LEU A 195 -16.94 12.21 -16.56
CA LEU A 195 -16.86 10.75 -16.70
C LEU A 195 -16.18 10.12 -15.48
N GLU A 196 -15.09 10.71 -15.00
CA GLU A 196 -14.34 10.23 -13.84
C GLU A 196 -15.16 10.32 -12.56
N LEU A 197 -15.93 11.41 -12.35
CA LEU A 197 -16.83 11.53 -11.21
C LEU A 197 -17.91 10.44 -11.22
N LYS A 198 -18.52 10.18 -12.39
CA LYS A 198 -19.49 9.07 -12.55
C LYS A 198 -18.87 7.72 -12.22
N GLN A 199 -17.62 7.52 -12.65
CA GLN A 199 -16.88 6.29 -12.39
C GLN A 199 -16.61 6.12 -10.90
N LEU A 200 -16.12 7.16 -10.23
CA LEU A 200 -15.88 7.17 -8.79
C LEU A 200 -17.15 6.85 -8.00
N ILE A 201 -18.27 7.54 -8.30
CA ILE A 201 -19.57 7.30 -7.64
C ILE A 201 -19.98 5.84 -7.81
N ARG A 202 -19.87 5.29 -9.02
CA ARG A 202 -20.20 3.88 -9.28
C ARG A 202 -19.36 2.92 -8.44
N ASP A 203 -18.07 3.17 -8.33
CA ASP A 203 -17.14 2.30 -7.63
C ASP A 203 -17.36 2.37 -6.11
N VAL A 204 -17.49 3.59 -5.56
CA VAL A 204 -17.81 3.83 -4.14
C VAL A 204 -19.16 3.23 -3.76
N ASP A 205 -20.22 3.45 -4.53
CA ASP A 205 -21.56 2.90 -4.25
C ASP A 205 -21.57 1.37 -4.32
N SER A 206 -20.79 0.79 -5.23
CA SER A 206 -20.64 -0.67 -5.32
C SER A 206 -19.96 -1.25 -4.08
N LEU A 207 -18.94 -0.55 -3.59
CA LEU A 207 -18.23 -0.93 -2.37
C LEU A 207 -19.14 -0.83 -1.14
N ILE A 208 -19.88 0.28 -0.99
CA ILE A 208 -20.87 0.47 0.09
C ILE A 208 -21.85 -0.70 0.13
N ARG A 209 -22.48 -1.02 -1.00
CA ARG A 209 -23.46 -2.12 -1.09
C ARG A 209 -22.88 -3.45 -0.65
N MET A 210 -21.63 -3.72 -0.98
CA MET A 210 -20.97 -4.97 -0.66
C MET A 210 -20.56 -5.04 0.81
N VAL A 211 -19.99 -3.97 1.38
CA VAL A 211 -19.70 -3.90 2.83
C VAL A 211 -20.98 -4.04 3.66
N GLU A 212 -22.08 -3.40 3.24
CA GLU A 212 -23.38 -3.53 3.90
C GLU A 212 -23.94 -4.96 3.82
N ARG A 213 -23.78 -5.65 2.68
CA ARG A 213 -24.19 -7.05 2.52
C ARG A 213 -23.44 -8.02 3.42
N GLN A 214 -22.17 -7.75 3.70
CA GLN A 214 -21.38 -8.60 4.58
C GLN A 214 -21.81 -8.50 6.06
N GLY A 215 -22.73 -7.57 6.40
CA GLY A 215 -23.33 -7.51 7.74
C GLY A 215 -22.35 -7.12 8.84
N LEU A 216 -21.20 -6.55 8.46
CA LEU A 216 -20.12 -6.17 9.37
C LEU A 216 -20.55 -4.91 10.12
N LEU A 217 -21.28 -5.10 11.23
CA LEU A 217 -21.78 -4.02 12.11
C LEU A 217 -20.64 -3.09 12.58
N GLU A 218 -19.42 -3.61 12.69
CA GLU A 218 -18.19 -2.89 13.03
C GLU A 218 -17.72 -1.90 11.93
N HIS A 219 -18.41 -1.85 10.78
CA HIS A 219 -18.02 -1.00 9.65
C HIS A 219 -19.01 0.13 9.36
N ARG A 220 -19.99 0.37 10.23
CA ARG A 220 -20.98 1.45 10.03
C ARG A 220 -20.33 2.83 9.87
N GLU A 221 -19.33 3.15 10.68
CA GLU A 221 -18.59 4.42 10.58
C GLU A 221 -17.80 4.51 9.27
N ARG A 222 -17.23 3.39 8.82
CA ARG A 222 -16.47 3.29 7.55
C ARG A 222 -17.40 3.51 6.35
N VAL A 223 -18.61 2.94 6.40
CA VAL A 223 -19.66 3.15 5.41
C VAL A 223 -20.16 4.60 5.40
N ALA A 224 -20.22 5.27 6.55
CA ALA A 224 -20.64 6.67 6.63
C ALA A 224 -19.69 7.60 5.86
N ALA A 225 -18.36 7.44 6.04
CA ALA A 225 -17.37 8.24 5.31
C ALA A 225 -17.47 8.04 3.78
N MET A 226 -17.67 6.79 3.33
CA MET A 226 -17.87 6.51 1.90
C MET A 226 -19.16 7.12 1.35
N LYS A 227 -20.25 7.10 2.13
CA LYS A 227 -21.52 7.73 1.74
C LYS A 227 -21.36 9.24 1.61
N GLU A 228 -20.64 9.87 2.52
CA GLU A 228 -20.32 11.31 2.45
C GLU A 228 -19.52 11.62 1.17
N LEU A 229 -18.49 10.83 0.87
CA LEU A 229 -17.74 10.98 -0.39
C LEU A 229 -18.64 10.86 -1.62
N SER A 230 -19.56 9.88 -1.64
CA SER A 230 -20.52 9.72 -2.73
C SER A 230 -21.42 10.95 -2.89
N VAL A 231 -21.90 11.55 -1.78
CA VAL A 231 -22.68 12.80 -1.82
C VAL A 231 -21.87 13.94 -2.41
N VAL A 232 -20.64 14.16 -1.92
CA VAL A 232 -19.76 15.23 -2.43
C VAL A 232 -19.48 15.06 -3.92
N ALA A 233 -19.21 13.83 -4.38
CA ALA A 233 -18.97 13.56 -5.79
C ALA A 233 -20.22 13.81 -6.65
N ASN A 234 -21.42 13.49 -6.16
CA ASN A 234 -22.68 13.78 -6.83
C ASN A 234 -22.94 15.29 -6.94
N ASP A 235 -22.68 16.06 -5.88
CA ASP A 235 -22.81 17.52 -5.90
C ASP A 235 -21.85 18.17 -6.90
N MET A 236 -20.62 17.66 -7.01
CA MET A 236 -19.67 18.10 -8.04
C MET A 236 -20.14 17.72 -9.44
N LEU A 237 -20.69 16.52 -9.63
CA LEU A 237 -21.21 16.05 -10.92
C LEU A 237 -22.40 16.90 -11.40
N ALA A 238 -23.26 17.36 -10.50
CA ALA A 238 -24.40 18.21 -10.81
C ALA A 238 -23.99 19.53 -11.48
N LYS A 239 -22.81 20.07 -11.13
CA LYS A 239 -22.25 21.31 -11.72
C LYS A 239 -21.95 21.20 -13.22
N PHE A 240 -21.85 19.99 -13.77
CA PHE A 240 -21.67 19.75 -15.22
C PHE A 240 -22.99 19.65 -16.00
N SER A 241 -24.12 19.96 -15.37
CA SER A 241 -25.46 19.87 -15.98
C SER A 241 -26.18 21.21 -16.05
N GLY A 242 -25.55 22.30 -15.58
CA GLY A 242 -25.96 23.69 -15.83
C GLY A 242 -25.09 24.31 -16.91
#